data_AF-A0A6B0ZRR1-F1
#
_entry.id   AF-A0A6B0ZRR1-F1
#
_cell.length_a   1.000
_cell.length_b   1.000
_cell.length_c   1.000
_cell.angle_alpha   90.00
_cell.angle_beta   90.00
_cell.angle_gamma   90.00
#
_symmetry.space_group_name_H-M   'P 1'
#
loop_
_entity.id
_entity.type
_entity.pdbx_description
1 polymer ?
#
loop_
_entity_poly.entity_id
_entity_poly.type
_entity_poly.pdbx_seq_one_letter_code
_entity_poly.pdbx_strand_id
1 'polypeptide(L)'
;MPQSLRELIARAEASGNWDEVADWCEAFDWSEALEVPVAEFYLGCAAEVRPINEPQLLEAMSAARASGTSWERIGEILGLSAQDAKDRFSPLLETQDTANARP
;
A
#
# COMPACT_ATOMS: atom_id res chain seq x y z
N MET A 1 -0.91 -9.53 24.30
CA MET A 1 -0.08 -9.06 23.16
C MET A 1 -1.05 -8.47 22.15
N PRO A 2 -0.83 -7.27 21.59
CA PRO A 2 -1.80 -6.70 20.65
C PRO A 2 -1.83 -7.61 19.42
N GLN A 3 -2.97 -8.26 19.20
CA GLN A 3 -3.22 -8.99 17.95
C GLN A 3 -3.36 -7.92 16.86
N SER A 4 -2.64 -8.07 15.75
CA SER A 4 -2.80 -7.14 14.65
C SER A 4 -4.24 -7.21 14.13
N LEU A 5 -4.81 -6.09 13.67
CA LEU A 5 -6.17 -6.07 13.11
C LEU A 5 -6.34 -7.13 12.01
N ARG A 6 -5.28 -7.43 11.26
CA ARG A 6 -5.25 -8.49 10.24
C ARG A 6 -5.53 -9.88 10.80
N GLU A 7 -4.96 -10.21 11.95
CA GLU A 7 -5.19 -11.52 12.61
C GLU A 7 -6.61 -11.61 13.16
N LEU A 8 -7.16 -10.50 13.67
CA LEU A 8 -8.55 -10.42 14.12
C LEU A 8 -9.51 -10.68 12.96
N ILE A 9 -9.29 -10.02 11.82
CA ILE A 9 -10.11 -10.19 10.61
C ILE A 9 -10.03 -11.64 10.09
N ALA A 10 -8.83 -12.21 9.94
CA ALA A 10 -8.67 -13.57 9.43
C ALA A 10 -9.39 -14.61 10.30
N ARG A 11 -9.37 -14.43 11.62
CA ARG A 11 -10.11 -15.29 12.56
C ARG A 11 -11.61 -15.06 12.48
N ALA A 12 -12.06 -13.82 12.31
CA ALA A 12 -13.47 -13.51 12.14
C ALA A 12 -14.05 -14.13 10.86
N GLU A 13 -13.30 -14.07 9.76
CA GLU A 13 -13.67 -14.75 8.50
C GLU A 13 -13.77 -16.27 8.66
N ALA A 14 -12.81 -16.89 9.36
CA ALA A 14 -12.80 -18.33 9.58
C ALA A 14 -13.91 -18.84 10.52
N SER A 15 -14.33 -18.02 11.48
CA SER A 15 -15.30 -18.40 12.52
C SER A 15 -16.71 -17.85 12.30
N GLY A 16 -16.87 -16.83 11.45
CA GLY A 16 -18.09 -16.04 11.29
C GLY A 16 -18.38 -15.09 12.47
N ASN A 17 -17.50 -15.02 13.47
CA ASN A 17 -17.67 -14.14 14.64
C ASN A 17 -16.85 -12.85 14.49
N TRP A 18 -17.53 -11.71 14.51
CA TRP A 18 -16.94 -10.38 14.34
C TRP A 18 -16.83 -9.56 15.63
N ASP A 19 -17.22 -10.11 16.79
CA ASP A 19 -17.29 -9.39 18.06
C ASP A 19 -15.91 -8.83 18.45
N GLU A 20 -14.85 -9.65 18.35
CA GLU A 20 -13.49 -9.22 18.69
C GLU A 20 -12.95 -8.13 17.72
N VAL A 21 -13.46 -8.07 16.48
CA VAL A 21 -13.12 -7.00 15.53
C VAL A 21 -13.89 -5.72 15.90
N ALA A 22 -15.16 -5.85 16.29
CA ALA A 22 -15.97 -4.72 16.76
C ALA A 22 -15.36 -4.09 18.02
N ASP A 23 -15.02 -4.90 19.02
CA ASP A 23 -14.37 -4.45 20.26
C ASP A 23 -13.06 -3.71 19.98
N TRP A 24 -12.27 -4.21 19.02
CA TRP A 24 -11.03 -3.54 18.61
C TRP A 24 -11.30 -2.18 17.97
N CYS A 25 -12.29 -2.08 17.07
CA CYS A 25 -12.66 -0.83 16.41
C CYS A 25 -13.21 0.21 17.40
N GLU A 26 -14.00 -0.22 18.38
CA GLU A 26 -14.54 0.66 19.42
C GLU A 26 -13.46 1.15 20.39
N ALA A 27 -12.46 0.31 20.66
CA ALA A 27 -11.33 0.63 21.52
C ALA A 27 -10.18 1.37 20.78
N PHE A 28 -10.26 1.53 19.46
CA PHE A 28 -9.20 2.13 18.68
C PHE A 28 -9.11 3.64 18.93
N ASP A 29 -7.97 4.07 19.47
CA ASP A 29 -7.69 5.49 19.70
C ASP A 29 -7.19 6.15 18.41
N TRP A 30 -8.05 6.96 17.79
CA TRP A 30 -7.72 7.73 16.60
C TRP A 30 -6.59 8.74 16.81
N SER A 31 -6.30 9.13 18.07
CA SER A 31 -5.18 10.03 18.36
C SER A 31 -3.82 9.35 18.24
N GLU A 32 -3.78 8.01 18.31
CA GLU A 32 -2.58 7.20 18.06
C GLU A 32 -2.47 6.75 16.60
N ALA A 33 -3.44 7.09 15.74
CA ALA A 33 -3.42 6.73 14.34
C ALA A 33 -2.30 7.48 13.60
N LEU A 34 -1.53 6.74 12.80
CA LEU A 34 -0.58 7.34 11.87
C LEU A 34 -1.35 7.88 10.67
N GLU A 35 -1.33 9.19 10.47
CA GLU A 35 -1.79 9.78 9.21
C GLU A 35 -0.82 9.39 8.08
N VAL A 36 -1.34 8.71 7.07
CA VAL A 36 -0.58 8.30 5.89
C VAL A 36 -1.19 8.98 4.68
N PRO A 37 -0.38 9.62 3.80
CA PRO A 37 -0.89 10.13 2.53
C PRO A 37 -1.61 9.03 1.76
N VAL A 38 -2.77 9.36 1.18
CA VAL A 38 -3.62 8.39 0.46
C VAL A 38 -2.84 7.62 -0.62
N ALA A 39 -1.90 8.27 -1.31
CA ALA A 39 -1.04 7.62 -2.30
C ALA A 39 -0.10 6.55 -1.70
N GLU A 40 0.47 6.80 -0.51
CA GLU A 40 1.32 5.83 0.20
C GLU A 40 0.50 4.62 0.68
N PHE A 41 -0.74 4.86 1.14
CA PHE A 41 -1.65 3.79 1.52
C PHE A 41 -1.96 2.85 0.34
N TYR A 42 -2.36 3.42 -0.81
CA TYR A 42 -2.63 2.62 -2.00
C TYR A 42 -1.40 1.87 -2.53
N LEU A 43 -0.21 2.47 -2.43
CA LEU A 43 1.03 1.80 -2.80
C LEU A 43 1.29 0.57 -1.92
N GLY A 44 1.08 0.69 -0.60
CA GLY A 44 1.17 -0.44 0.33
C GLY A 44 0.17 -1.55 0.00
N CYS A 45 -1.09 -1.20 -0.27
CA CYS A 45 -2.09 -2.17 -0.70
C CYS A 45 -1.66 -2.90 -1.97
N ALA A 46 -1.24 -2.17 -3.02
CA ALA A 46 -0.81 -2.76 -4.29
C ALA A 46 0.43 -3.68 -4.13
N ALA A 47 1.32 -3.35 -3.18
CA ALA A 47 2.49 -4.16 -2.85
C ALA A 47 2.10 -5.52 -2.23
N GLU A 48 1.05 -5.56 -1.41
CA GLU A 48 0.56 -6.77 -0.75
C GLU A 48 -0.16 -7.71 -1.72
N VAL A 49 -0.86 -7.17 -2.73
CA VAL A 49 -1.53 -7.97 -3.78
C VAL A 49 -0.58 -8.34 -4.93
N ARG A 50 0.74 -8.24 -4.75
CA ARG A 50 1.74 -8.26 -5.83
C ARG A 50 1.68 -9.39 -6.85
N PRO A 51 1.19 -10.62 -6.58
CA PRO A 51 1.08 -11.60 -7.66
C PRO A 51 -0.09 -11.35 -8.63
N ILE A 52 -1.00 -10.39 -8.39
CA ILE A 52 -2.29 -10.32 -9.11
C ILE A 52 -2.51 -9.00 -9.89
N ASN A 53 -1.81 -7.88 -9.63
CA ASN A 53 -2.10 -6.64 -10.37
C ASN A 53 -0.92 -5.67 -10.56
N GLU A 54 -0.01 -6.01 -11.48
CA GLU A 54 1.11 -5.15 -11.90
C GLU A 54 0.68 -3.77 -12.43
N PRO A 55 -0.42 -3.62 -13.20
CA PRO A 55 -0.96 -2.31 -13.58
C PRO A 55 -1.34 -1.41 -12.39
N GLN A 56 -2.05 -1.93 -11.39
CA GLN A 56 -2.42 -1.14 -10.20
C GLN A 56 -1.19 -0.70 -9.39
N LEU A 57 -0.15 -1.53 -9.34
CA LEU A 57 1.11 -1.15 -8.71
C LEU A 57 1.77 0.03 -9.44
N LEU A 58 1.76 0.02 -10.77
CA LEU A 58 2.33 1.12 -11.56
C LEU A 58 1.51 2.42 -11.43
N GLU A 59 0.18 2.34 -11.41
CA GLU A 59 -0.69 3.50 -11.18
C GLU A 59 -0.47 4.12 -9.79
N ALA A 60 -0.47 3.30 -8.73
CA ALA A 60 -0.23 3.76 -7.37
C ALA A 60 1.16 4.38 -7.22
N MET A 61 2.16 3.83 -7.91
CA MET A 61 3.52 4.35 -7.88
C MET A 61 3.67 5.65 -8.66
N SER A 62 2.99 5.78 -9.81
CA SER A 62 2.92 7.05 -10.55
C SER A 62 2.29 8.14 -9.68
N ALA A 63 1.17 7.84 -9.01
CA ALA A 63 0.52 8.77 -8.08
C ALA A 63 1.43 9.18 -6.91
N ALA A 64 2.13 8.22 -6.28
CA ALA A 64 3.08 8.50 -5.20
C ALA A 64 4.25 9.37 -5.66
N ARG A 65 4.77 9.13 -6.87
CA ARG A 65 5.83 9.95 -7.47
C ARG A 65 5.34 11.36 -7.79
N ALA A 66 4.12 11.51 -8.29
CA ALA A 66 3.49 12.80 -8.57
C ALA A 66 3.22 13.61 -7.28
N SER A 67 2.96 12.96 -6.15
CA SER A 67 2.85 13.62 -4.84
C SER A 67 4.20 13.95 -4.18
N GLY A 68 5.32 13.65 -4.83
CA GLY A 68 6.66 13.96 -4.33
C GLY A 68 7.30 12.89 -3.45
N THR A 69 6.71 11.71 -3.32
CA THR A 69 7.27 10.60 -2.52
C THR A 69 8.61 10.16 -3.10
N SER A 70 9.66 10.09 -2.27
CA SER A 70 11.01 9.71 -2.70
C SER A 70 11.13 8.22 -3.02
N TRP A 71 12.13 7.84 -3.82
CA TRP A 71 12.44 6.44 -4.09
C TRP A 71 12.87 5.67 -2.85
N GLU A 72 13.49 6.35 -1.87
CA GLU A 72 13.82 5.76 -0.57
C GLU A 72 12.55 5.33 0.16
N ARG A 73 11.56 6.23 0.24
CA ARG A 73 10.27 5.94 0.88
C ARG A 73 9.48 4.85 0.16
N ILE A 74 9.51 4.86 -1.17
CA ILE A 74 8.92 3.79 -2.00
C ILE A 74 9.61 2.44 -1.73
N GLY A 75 10.95 2.44 -1.64
CA GLY A 75 11.71 1.25 -1.29
C GLY A 75 11.28 0.66 0.05
N GLU A 76 11.19 1.50 1.10
CA GLU A 76 10.72 1.08 2.43
C GLU A 76 9.33 0.42 2.37
N ILE A 77 8.37 1.05 1.68
CA ILE A 77 6.99 0.54 1.55
C ILE A 77 6.97 -0.82 0.82
N LEU A 78 7.80 -0.99 -0.21
CA LEU A 78 7.85 -2.20 -1.03
C LEU A 78 8.77 -3.30 -0.48
N GLY A 79 9.48 -3.04 0.62
CA GLY A 79 10.52 -3.92 1.16
C GLY A 79 11.72 -4.08 0.21
N LEU A 80 12.04 -3.05 -0.57
CA LEU A 80 13.13 -3.00 -1.53
C LEU A 80 14.14 -1.92 -1.13
N SER A 81 15.37 -2.00 -1.65
CA SER A 81 16.27 -0.85 -1.57
C SER A 81 15.76 0.29 -2.46
N ALA A 82 16.13 1.53 -2.15
CA ALA A 82 15.78 2.70 -2.97
C ALA A 82 16.26 2.54 -4.43
N GLN A 83 17.45 1.96 -4.60
CA GLN A 83 18.06 1.72 -5.90
C GLN A 83 17.32 0.63 -6.67
N ASP A 84 16.97 -0.49 -6.03
CA ASP A 84 16.20 -1.57 -6.66
C ASP A 84 14.79 -1.09 -7.07
N ALA A 85 14.15 -0.27 -6.24
CA ALA A 85 12.86 0.33 -6.57
C ALA A 85 12.98 1.24 -7.80
N LYS A 86 13.99 2.13 -7.83
CA LYS A 86 14.22 3.03 -8.95
C LYS A 86 14.52 2.26 -10.24
N ASP A 87 15.45 1.33 -10.21
CA ASP A 87 15.90 0.60 -11.40
C ASP A 87 14.78 -0.27 -11.98
N ARG A 88 13.92 -0.83 -11.13
CA ARG A 88 12.79 -1.66 -11.55
C ARG A 88 11.62 -0.83 -12.11
N PHE A 89 11.27 0.28 -11.46
CA PHE A 89 10.01 0.96 -11.75
C PHE A 89 10.15 2.26 -12.54
N SER A 90 11.30 2.95 -12.49
CA SER A 90 11.51 4.18 -13.28
C SER A 90 11.27 3.95 -14.79
N PRO A 91 11.80 2.88 -15.43
CA PRO A 91 11.56 2.64 -16.85
C PRO A 91 10.11 2.31 -17.19
N LEU A 92 9.40 1.66 -16.26
CA LEU A 92 7.99 1.26 -16.44
C LEU A 92 7.06 2.48 -16.33
N LEU A 93 7.37 3.42 -15.43
CA LEU A 93 6.64 4.67 -15.29
C LEU A 93 6.83 5.59 -16.51
N GLU A 94 8.06 5.71 -17.03
CA GLU A 94 8.34 6.47 -18.26
C GLU A 94 7.54 5.92 -19.45
N THR A 95 7.43 4.59 -19.56
CA THR A 95 6.65 3.93 -20.62
C THR A 95 5.15 4.17 -20.45
N GLN A 96 4.63 4.13 -19.21
CA GLN A 96 3.22 4.41 -18.89
C GLN A 96 2.82 5.85 -19.22
N ASP A 97 3.65 6.84 -18.89
CA ASP A 97 3.37 8.25 -19.18
C ASP A 97 3.28 8.49 -20.71
N THR A 98 4.14 7.84 -21.50
CA THR A 98 4.06 7.94 -22.97
C THR A 98 2.84 7.23 -23.55
N ALA A 99 2.34 6.18 -22.89
CA ALA A 99 1.13 5.46 -23.31
C ALA A 99 -0.15 6.27 -22.99
N ASN A 100 -0.20 6.94 -21.83
CA ASN A 100 -1.33 7.78 -21.43
C ASN A 100 -1.38 9.16 -22.12
N ALA A 101 -0.27 9.60 -22.74
CA ALA A 101 -0.20 10.86 -23.48
C ALA A 101 -0.76 10.79 -24.92
N ARG A 102 -1.27 9.64 -25.37
CA ARG A 102 -1.79 9.46 -26.73
C ARG A 102 -3.33 9.58 -26.73
N PRO A 103 -3.91 10.52 -27.51
CA PRO A 103 -5.35 10.83 -27.50
C PRO A 103 -6.23 9.75 -28.14
#